data_AF-A0A1W9HNX8-F1
#
_entry.id   AF-A0A1W9HNX8-F1
#
_cell.length_a   1.000
_cell.length_b   1.000
_cell.length_c   1.000
_cell.angle_alpha   90.00
_cell.angle_beta   90.00
_cell.angle_gamma   90.00
#
_symmetry.space_group_name_H-M   'P 1'
#
loop_
_entity.id
_entity.type
_entity.pdbx_description
1 polymer ?
#
loop_
_entity_poly.entity_id
_entity_poly.type
_entity_poly.pdbx_seq_one_letter_code
_entity_poly.pdbx_strand_id
1 'polypeptide(L)'
;MIIVDNFFTPAAKLRQEFDSRLDITKPADSNRFIWDYWHVPGQYSHLRTPAVNFFSKTLLKKFTDELLNFGKENLGCVGITPLWLSCYINGSKQGWHADVPHGPFAFVYSLTKLQEKKFSGGETWIMKDAAIDFWPNFHDKNGIEESELIDKIPPRFNRLTVFDPRRPHSVSEVRGTNDPREGRLVIHGWFTHPQPFFEGGLTRVQALRGIDSIYEKVLPLLKRFRHLHGISTFRLKISRTGKITDYKILISTLKSMSRSGETEQKYFVEVKRLIMSVNFPKSNQATTMTFPLVFW
;
A
#
# COMPACT_ATOMS: atom_id res chain seq x y z
N MET A 1 -3.95 6.55 -2.90
CA MET A 1 -2.88 5.70 -3.46
C MET A 1 -1.55 6.44 -3.32
N ILE A 2 -0.46 5.72 -3.05
CA ILE A 2 0.91 6.26 -3.05
C ILE A 2 1.72 5.49 -4.08
N ILE A 3 2.53 6.19 -4.87
CA ILE A 3 3.50 5.60 -5.79
C ILE A 3 4.88 6.14 -5.42
N VAL A 4 5.84 5.23 -5.22
CA VAL A 4 7.23 5.57 -4.94
C VAL A 4 8.11 4.89 -5.98
N ASP A 5 8.76 5.69 -6.82
CA ASP A 5 9.79 5.22 -7.73
C ASP A 5 11.14 5.14 -7.01
N ASN A 6 12.02 4.26 -7.48
CA ASN A 6 13.34 4.02 -6.88
C ASN A 6 13.27 3.63 -5.39
N PHE A 7 12.25 2.85 -5.01
CA PHE A 7 11.93 2.57 -3.60
C PHE A 7 13.04 1.84 -2.85
N PHE A 8 13.61 0.79 -3.42
CA PHE A 8 14.58 -0.08 -2.74
C PHE A 8 15.96 0.01 -3.39
N THR A 9 16.95 0.50 -2.65
CA THR A 9 18.31 0.73 -3.18
C THR A 9 18.93 -0.52 -3.84
N PRO A 10 18.89 -1.74 -3.24
CA PRO A 10 19.43 -2.93 -3.88
C PRO A 10 18.40 -3.69 -4.75
N ALA A 11 17.42 -3.01 -5.35
CA ALA A 11 16.44 -3.62 -6.28
C ALA A 11 17.08 -4.43 -7.40
N ALA A 12 18.21 -3.96 -7.95
CA ALA A 12 18.95 -4.66 -8.99
C ALA A 12 19.42 -6.06 -8.53
N LYS A 13 19.76 -6.23 -7.24
CA LYS A 13 20.17 -7.52 -6.69
C LYS A 13 19.00 -8.51 -6.61
N LEU A 14 17.81 -8.04 -6.24
CA LEU A 14 16.60 -8.89 -6.25
C LEU A 14 16.33 -9.39 -7.66
N ARG A 15 16.43 -8.47 -8.63
CA ARG A 15 16.22 -8.81 -10.03
C ARG A 15 17.28 -9.78 -10.56
N GLN A 16 18.54 -9.59 -10.19
CA GLN A 16 19.63 -10.50 -10.55
C GLN A 16 19.46 -11.91 -9.97
N GLU A 17 19.02 -12.03 -8.71
CA GLU A 17 18.72 -13.34 -8.12
C GLU A 17 17.63 -14.08 -8.91
N PHE A 18 16.60 -13.35 -9.38
CA PHE A 18 15.57 -13.90 -10.25
C PHE A 18 16.11 -14.34 -11.61
N ASP A 19 16.82 -13.45 -12.32
CA ASP A 19 17.36 -13.75 -13.64
C ASP A 19 18.33 -14.95 -13.59
N SER A 20 19.19 -15.01 -12.58
CA SER A 20 20.18 -16.07 -12.42
C SER A 20 19.57 -17.43 -12.09
N ARG A 21 18.47 -17.49 -11.32
CA ARG A 21 17.81 -18.76 -10.97
C ARG A 21 17.02 -19.35 -12.13
N LEU A 22 16.56 -18.50 -13.05
CA LEU A 22 15.80 -18.93 -14.23
C LEU A 22 16.67 -19.05 -15.49
N ASP A 23 17.97 -18.84 -15.37
CA ASP A 23 18.93 -19.00 -16.46
C ASP A 23 19.07 -20.49 -16.85
N ILE A 24 18.57 -20.84 -18.02
CA ILE A 24 18.60 -22.22 -18.55
C ILE A 24 20.02 -22.69 -18.91
N THR A 25 20.99 -21.78 -19.04
CA THR A 25 22.38 -22.14 -19.33
C THR A 25 23.09 -22.69 -18.10
N LYS A 26 22.50 -22.53 -16.91
CA LYS A 26 23.00 -23.08 -15.65
C LYS A 26 22.34 -24.43 -15.34
N PRO A 27 23.02 -25.32 -14.60
CA PRO A 27 22.41 -26.55 -14.11
C PRO A 27 21.10 -26.27 -13.37
N ALA A 28 20.11 -27.12 -13.56
CA ALA A 28 18.83 -26.98 -12.90
C ALA A 28 19.00 -27.08 -11.38
N ASP A 29 18.53 -26.06 -10.67
CA ASP A 29 18.43 -26.01 -9.20
C ASP A 29 16.99 -26.39 -8.81
N SER A 30 16.82 -27.16 -7.73
CA SER A 30 15.49 -27.48 -7.17
C SER A 30 14.68 -26.21 -6.85
N ASN A 31 15.36 -25.11 -6.53
CA ASN A 31 14.75 -23.79 -6.32
C ASN A 31 14.09 -23.19 -7.58
N ARG A 32 14.29 -23.77 -8.76
CA ARG A 32 13.60 -23.38 -10.00
C ARG A 32 12.16 -23.92 -10.09
N PHE A 33 11.84 -24.96 -9.32
CA PHE A 33 10.59 -25.72 -9.42
C PHE A 33 9.58 -25.39 -8.30
N ILE A 34 9.67 -24.19 -7.72
CA ILE A 34 8.86 -23.76 -6.55
C ILE A 34 7.63 -22.90 -6.93
N TRP A 35 7.22 -22.92 -8.20
CA TRP A 35 6.13 -22.07 -8.70
C TRP A 35 4.79 -22.81 -8.70
N ASP A 36 3.78 -22.17 -8.14
CA ASP A 36 2.36 -22.54 -8.26
C ASP A 36 1.79 -21.86 -9.51
N TYR A 37 1.28 -22.65 -10.46
CA TYR A 37 0.50 -22.12 -11.57
C TYR A 37 -0.94 -21.87 -11.10
N TRP A 38 -1.21 -20.63 -10.72
CA TRP A 38 -2.50 -20.24 -10.20
C TRP A 38 -3.46 -19.88 -11.33
N HIS A 39 -4.30 -20.85 -11.68
CA HIS A 39 -5.32 -20.69 -12.69
C HIS A 39 -6.73 -20.85 -12.12
N VAL A 40 -7.53 -19.80 -12.27
CA VAL A 40 -8.97 -19.83 -12.04
C VAL A 40 -9.62 -19.38 -13.34
N PRO A 41 -10.37 -20.23 -14.05
CA PRO A 41 -11.00 -19.89 -15.32
C PRO A 41 -11.77 -18.57 -15.25
N GLY A 42 -11.53 -17.71 -16.24
CA GLY A 42 -12.13 -16.36 -16.31
C GLY A 42 -11.51 -15.32 -15.35
N GLN A 43 -10.83 -15.74 -14.29
CA GLN A 43 -10.41 -14.84 -13.21
C GLN A 43 -8.89 -14.69 -13.08
N TYR A 44 -8.11 -15.77 -12.95
CA TYR A 44 -6.67 -15.68 -12.69
C TYR A 44 -5.88 -16.61 -13.63
N SER A 45 -4.73 -16.13 -14.11
CA SER A 45 -3.70 -16.99 -14.71
C SER A 45 -2.36 -16.31 -14.49
N HIS A 46 -1.51 -16.87 -13.62
CA HIS A 46 -0.13 -16.42 -13.40
C HIS A 46 0.64 -17.45 -12.58
N LEU A 47 1.96 -17.29 -12.53
CA LEU A 47 2.83 -18.06 -11.64
C LEU A 47 3.01 -17.29 -10.32
N ARG A 48 2.97 -17.99 -9.20
CA ARG A 48 3.25 -17.40 -7.88
C ARG A 48 4.03 -18.32 -6.97
N THR A 49 4.73 -17.74 -6.00
CA THR A 49 5.42 -18.45 -4.91
C THR A 49 5.58 -17.52 -3.71
N PRO A 50 5.64 -18.02 -2.46
CA PRO A 50 6.15 -17.23 -1.36
C PRO A 50 7.55 -16.68 -1.69
N ALA A 51 7.77 -15.38 -1.51
CA ALA A 51 9.03 -14.72 -1.85
C ALA A 51 10.21 -15.26 -1.02
N VAL A 52 9.93 -15.75 0.20
CA VAL A 52 10.91 -16.39 1.09
C VAL A 52 11.52 -17.67 0.53
N ASN A 53 10.79 -18.38 -0.33
CA ASN A 53 11.30 -19.58 -0.99
C ASN A 53 12.23 -19.23 -2.16
N PHE A 54 12.10 -18.01 -2.70
CA PHE A 54 12.76 -17.61 -3.94
C PHE A 54 13.95 -16.66 -3.75
N PHE A 55 13.94 -15.74 -2.78
CA PHE A 55 15.06 -14.81 -2.57
C PHE A 55 15.96 -15.23 -1.42
N SER A 56 17.22 -14.77 -1.45
CA SER A 56 18.13 -14.98 -0.32
C SER A 56 17.58 -14.32 0.96
N LYS A 57 17.69 -15.01 2.09
CA LYS A 57 17.17 -14.54 3.39
C LYS A 57 17.67 -13.13 3.73
N THR A 58 18.95 -12.87 3.49
CA THR A 58 19.58 -11.57 3.78
C THR A 58 19.00 -10.45 2.91
N LEU A 59 18.81 -10.68 1.61
CA LEU A 59 18.29 -9.64 0.72
C LEU A 59 16.80 -9.40 0.94
N LEU A 60 16.02 -10.47 1.14
CA LEU A 60 14.60 -10.37 1.45
C LEU A 60 14.37 -9.67 2.79
N LYS A 61 15.19 -9.95 3.81
CA LYS A 61 15.10 -9.23 5.09
C LYS A 61 15.30 -7.73 4.91
N LYS A 62 16.31 -7.30 4.15
CA LYS A 62 16.54 -5.88 3.87
C LYS A 62 15.34 -5.23 3.18
N PHE A 63 14.74 -5.93 2.22
CA PHE A 63 13.55 -5.44 1.52
C PHE A 63 12.33 -5.33 2.46
N THR A 64 12.13 -6.35 3.30
CA THR A 64 11.07 -6.36 4.33
C THR A 64 11.26 -5.24 5.35
N ASP A 65 12.49 -5.01 5.82
CA ASP A 65 12.80 -3.92 6.75
C ASP A 65 12.48 -2.55 6.12
N GLU A 66 12.81 -2.35 4.83
CA GLU A 66 12.48 -1.12 4.09
C GLU A 66 10.96 -0.90 3.97
N LEU A 67 10.21 -1.95 3.64
CA LEU A 67 8.74 -1.90 3.62
C LEU A 67 8.19 -1.55 5.00
N LEU A 68 8.67 -2.20 6.07
CA LEU A 68 8.20 -1.93 7.43
C LEU A 68 8.49 -0.49 7.86
N ASN A 69 9.66 0.05 7.53
CA ASN A 69 9.99 1.45 7.79
C ASN A 69 9.07 2.39 7.02
N PHE A 70 8.86 2.13 5.72
CA PHE A 70 7.90 2.88 4.92
C PHE A 70 6.48 2.84 5.51
N GLY A 71 6.03 1.66 5.95
CA GLY A 71 4.71 1.45 6.56
C GLY A 71 4.55 2.24 7.86
N LYS A 72 5.56 2.21 8.73
CA LYS A 72 5.58 2.98 9.99
C LYS A 72 5.53 4.47 9.73
N GLU A 73 6.39 4.97 8.85
CA GLU A 73 6.53 6.39 8.60
C GLU A 73 5.32 6.97 7.86
N ASN A 74 4.80 6.27 6.84
CA ASN A 74 3.85 6.85 5.88
C ASN A 74 2.41 6.37 6.06
N LEU A 75 2.23 5.14 6.57
CA LEU A 75 0.92 4.50 6.66
C LEU A 75 0.43 4.33 8.10
N GLY A 76 1.32 4.43 9.08
CA GLY A 76 1.02 4.09 10.47
C GLY A 76 0.75 2.59 10.65
N CYS A 77 1.43 1.74 9.87
CA CYS A 77 1.32 0.29 9.96
C CYS A 77 2.66 -0.30 10.40
N VAL A 78 2.65 -1.14 11.44
CA VAL A 78 3.88 -1.74 12.00
C VAL A 78 4.13 -3.17 11.53
N GLY A 79 3.20 -3.75 10.77
CA GLY A 79 3.30 -5.10 10.24
C GLY A 79 3.09 -5.16 8.73
N ILE A 80 3.51 -6.27 8.14
CA ILE A 80 3.17 -6.68 6.77
C ILE A 80 2.83 -8.17 6.77
N THR A 81 2.03 -8.62 5.82
CA THR A 81 1.80 -10.06 5.59
C THR A 81 3.04 -10.74 5.01
N PRO A 82 3.10 -12.09 5.01
CA PRO A 82 4.06 -12.80 4.17
C PRO A 82 4.02 -12.32 2.72
N LEU A 83 5.20 -12.20 2.12
CA LEU A 83 5.38 -11.65 0.78
C LEU A 83 5.17 -12.72 -0.29
N TRP A 84 4.39 -12.39 -1.31
CA TRP A 84 4.22 -13.20 -2.50
C TRP A 84 5.06 -12.64 -3.65
N LEU A 85 5.65 -13.54 -4.44
CA LEU A 85 6.29 -13.23 -5.70
C LEU A 85 5.39 -13.77 -6.82
N SER A 86 5.00 -12.89 -7.74
CA SER A 86 4.12 -13.23 -8.87
C SER A 86 4.79 -12.89 -10.19
N CYS A 87 4.76 -13.82 -11.13
CA CYS A 87 5.33 -13.71 -12.47
C CYS A 87 4.24 -13.93 -13.53
N TYR A 88 4.20 -13.02 -14.49
CA TYR A 88 3.19 -12.99 -15.56
C TYR A 88 3.91 -13.03 -16.90
N ILE A 89 3.60 -14.06 -17.66
CA ILE A 89 4.07 -14.27 -19.03
C ILE A 89 2.87 -14.18 -19.98
N ASN A 90 3.05 -14.50 -21.26
CA ASN A 90 2.01 -14.45 -22.27
C ASN A 90 0.71 -15.16 -21.81
N GLY A 91 -0.42 -14.47 -21.92
CA GLY A 91 -1.74 -14.93 -21.48
C GLY A 91 -2.02 -14.78 -19.98
N SER A 92 -1.01 -14.42 -19.17
CA SER A 92 -1.21 -14.21 -17.73
C SER A 92 -1.99 -12.93 -17.46
N LYS A 93 -2.92 -12.99 -16.50
CA LYS A 93 -3.76 -11.86 -16.05
C LYS A 93 -4.28 -12.07 -14.64
N GLN A 94 -4.83 -11.01 -14.06
CA GLN A 94 -5.75 -11.11 -12.92
C GLN A 94 -7.00 -10.29 -13.24
N GLY A 95 -8.16 -10.91 -13.13
CA GLY A 95 -9.47 -10.29 -13.29
C GLY A 95 -9.77 -9.32 -12.16
N TRP A 96 -10.91 -8.63 -12.25
CA TRP A 96 -11.34 -7.68 -11.24
C TRP A 96 -11.62 -8.38 -9.91
N HIS A 97 -11.03 -7.87 -8.83
CA HIS A 97 -11.21 -8.37 -7.46
C HIS A 97 -10.92 -7.25 -6.44
N ALA A 98 -11.19 -7.54 -5.17
CA ALA A 98 -10.77 -6.72 -4.04
C ALA A 98 -10.10 -7.63 -3.00
N ASP A 99 -9.17 -7.07 -2.23
CA ASP A 99 -8.28 -7.80 -1.32
C ASP A 99 -8.77 -7.81 0.14
N VAL A 100 -10.06 -7.51 0.37
CA VAL A 100 -10.64 -7.58 1.71
C VAL A 100 -10.69 -9.04 2.20
N PRO A 101 -10.34 -9.34 3.46
CA PRO A 101 -10.07 -8.43 4.59
C PRO A 101 -8.56 -8.27 4.95
N HIS A 102 -7.62 -8.46 4.02
CA HIS A 102 -6.20 -8.74 4.34
C HIS A 102 -5.39 -7.62 5.04
N GLY A 103 -5.86 -6.37 5.04
CA GLY A 103 -5.24 -5.25 5.76
C GLY A 103 -5.78 -3.89 5.33
N PRO A 104 -5.34 -2.78 5.96
CA PRO A 104 -5.74 -1.42 5.56
C PRO A 104 -5.14 -0.95 4.23
N PHE A 105 -4.00 -1.51 3.79
CA PHE A 105 -3.33 -1.12 2.55
C PHE A 105 -2.75 -2.34 1.83
N ALA A 106 -3.08 -2.52 0.55
CA ALA A 106 -2.40 -3.44 -0.34
C ALA A 106 -1.18 -2.74 -0.98
N PHE A 107 -0.17 -3.53 -1.35
CA PHE A 107 0.93 -3.02 -2.15
C PHE A 107 1.39 -3.99 -3.23
N VAL A 108 1.93 -3.40 -4.30
CA VAL A 108 2.64 -4.09 -5.38
C VAL A 108 3.97 -3.38 -5.61
N TYR A 109 5.05 -4.13 -5.51
CA TYR A 109 6.41 -3.68 -5.79
C TYR A 109 6.94 -4.37 -7.06
N SER A 110 7.35 -3.61 -8.07
CA SER A 110 7.72 -4.16 -9.37
C SER A 110 9.24 -4.34 -9.55
N LEU A 111 9.61 -5.53 -10.04
CA LEU A 111 10.95 -5.89 -10.53
C LEU A 111 10.98 -6.05 -12.06
N THR A 112 9.95 -5.54 -12.75
CA THR A 112 9.80 -5.69 -14.20
C THR A 112 10.71 -4.72 -14.96
N LYS A 113 11.49 -5.22 -15.93
CA LYS A 113 12.34 -4.42 -16.81
C LYS A 113 11.54 -3.87 -18.00
N LEU A 114 10.64 -2.94 -17.73
CA LEU A 114 9.70 -2.42 -18.75
C LEU A 114 10.41 -1.68 -19.92
N GLN A 115 11.62 -1.17 -19.71
CA GLN A 115 12.38 -0.43 -20.73
C GLN A 115 12.77 -1.29 -21.93
N GLU A 116 12.83 -2.62 -21.78
CA GLU A 116 13.19 -3.55 -22.85
C GLU A 116 12.00 -3.88 -23.79
N LYS A 117 10.77 -3.39 -23.46
CA LYS A 117 9.53 -3.54 -24.25
C LYS A 117 9.29 -4.93 -24.83
N LYS A 118 9.59 -5.99 -24.07
CA LYS A 118 9.45 -7.40 -24.49
C LYS A 118 8.00 -7.92 -24.49
N PHE A 119 7.09 -7.19 -23.86
CA PHE A 119 5.67 -7.52 -23.79
C PHE A 119 4.81 -6.24 -23.69
N SER A 120 3.51 -6.39 -23.94
CA SER A 120 2.49 -5.38 -23.69
C SER A 120 1.53 -5.83 -22.58
N GLY A 121 0.85 -4.87 -21.95
CA GLY A 121 -0.07 -5.14 -20.83
C GLY A 121 0.67 -5.28 -19.49
N GLY A 122 0.09 -6.01 -18.54
CA GLY A 122 0.63 -6.16 -17.19
C GLY A 122 0.52 -4.90 -16.32
N GLU A 123 -0.22 -3.87 -16.72
CA GLU A 123 -0.53 -2.76 -15.82
C GLU A 123 -1.44 -3.22 -14.69
N THR A 124 -1.22 -2.68 -13.50
CA THR A 124 -2.21 -2.77 -12.42
C THR A 124 -3.30 -1.74 -12.70
N TRP A 125 -4.53 -2.19 -12.83
CA TRP A 125 -5.69 -1.35 -13.04
C TRP A 125 -6.45 -1.22 -11.73
N ILE A 126 -6.73 0.01 -11.29
CA ILE A 126 -7.49 0.27 -10.06
C ILE A 126 -8.69 1.15 -10.40
N MET A 127 -9.89 0.68 -10.09
CA MET A 127 -11.12 1.44 -10.34
C MET A 127 -11.16 2.71 -9.50
N LYS A 128 -11.45 3.86 -10.11
CA LYS A 128 -11.55 5.16 -9.45
C LYS A 128 -12.82 5.26 -8.62
N ASP A 129 -12.78 6.05 -7.56
CA ASP A 129 -13.93 6.23 -6.67
C ASP A 129 -15.16 6.76 -7.44
N ALA A 130 -14.96 7.66 -8.40
CA ALA A 130 -16.02 8.18 -9.26
C ALA A 130 -16.68 7.11 -10.15
N ALA A 131 -15.98 6.01 -10.45
CA ALA A 131 -16.57 4.87 -11.17
C ALA A 131 -17.33 3.94 -10.22
N ILE A 132 -16.92 3.85 -8.96
CA ILE A 132 -17.57 3.03 -7.93
C ILE A 132 -18.89 3.70 -7.48
N ASP A 133 -18.90 5.01 -7.29
CA ASP A 133 -20.08 5.81 -6.92
C ASP A 133 -20.47 6.78 -8.05
N PHE A 134 -20.88 6.20 -9.17
CA PHE A 134 -21.08 6.88 -10.44
C PHE A 134 -22.29 7.82 -10.48
N TRP A 135 -23.46 7.29 -10.13
CA TRP A 135 -24.74 7.94 -10.38
C TRP A 135 -24.94 9.32 -9.73
N PRO A 136 -24.44 9.60 -8.51
CA PRO A 136 -24.59 10.91 -7.91
C PRO A 136 -23.95 12.06 -8.71
N ASN A 137 -22.96 11.77 -9.55
CA ASN A 137 -22.23 12.77 -10.34
C ASN A 137 -22.43 12.60 -11.87
N PHE A 138 -23.46 11.84 -12.27
CA PHE A 138 -23.73 11.59 -13.69
C PHE A 138 -24.22 12.87 -14.38
N HIS A 139 -23.64 13.17 -15.55
CA HIS A 139 -24.03 14.27 -16.41
C HIS A 139 -24.32 13.75 -17.81
N ASP A 140 -25.54 13.94 -18.30
CA ASP A 140 -26.07 13.43 -19.58
C ASP A 140 -25.42 14.04 -20.83
N LYS A 141 -24.55 15.04 -20.66
CA LYS A 141 -23.85 15.76 -21.74
C LYS A 141 -22.37 15.40 -21.89
N ASN A 142 -21.82 14.58 -20.99
CA ASN A 142 -20.40 14.22 -21.00
C ASN A 142 -20.26 12.73 -21.31
N GLY A 143 -19.52 12.41 -22.39
CA GLY A 143 -19.00 11.06 -22.58
C GLY A 143 -18.02 10.71 -21.46
N ILE A 144 -17.86 9.41 -21.19
CA ILE A 144 -16.95 8.93 -20.14
C ILE A 144 -15.96 7.96 -20.75
N GLU A 145 -14.69 8.26 -20.56
CA GLU A 145 -13.59 7.51 -21.14
C GLU A 145 -12.89 6.64 -20.09
N GLU A 146 -12.16 5.63 -20.55
CA GLU A 146 -11.49 4.65 -19.68
C GLU A 146 -10.58 5.29 -18.62
N SER A 147 -9.87 6.38 -18.97
CA SER A 147 -9.00 7.11 -18.04
C SER A 147 -9.74 7.77 -16.89
N GLU A 148 -11.05 8.01 -17.03
CA GLU A 148 -11.91 8.55 -15.97
C GLU A 148 -12.42 7.45 -15.04
N LEU A 149 -12.40 6.20 -15.51
CA LEU A 149 -12.87 5.03 -14.77
C LEU A 149 -11.76 4.32 -14.01
N ILE A 150 -10.56 4.26 -14.57
CA ILE A 150 -9.48 3.37 -14.12
C ILE A 150 -8.14 4.12 -14.04
N ASP A 151 -7.45 3.94 -12.91
CA ASP A 151 -6.02 4.24 -12.80
C ASP A 151 -5.21 3.08 -13.39
N LYS A 152 -4.46 3.33 -14.47
CA LYS A 152 -3.54 2.35 -15.08
C LYS A 152 -2.11 2.58 -14.59
N ILE A 153 -1.61 1.69 -13.75
CA ILE A 153 -0.28 1.79 -13.16
C ILE A 153 0.68 0.85 -13.90
N PRO A 154 1.62 1.37 -14.71
CA PRO A 154 2.62 0.54 -15.37
C PRO A 154 3.56 -0.08 -14.33
N PRO A 155 3.99 -1.35 -14.52
CA PRO A 155 4.85 -2.05 -13.56
C PRO A 155 6.31 -1.60 -13.71
N ARG A 156 6.62 -0.31 -13.57
CA ARG A 156 7.99 0.20 -13.74
C ARG A 156 8.96 -0.43 -12.72
N PHE A 157 10.18 -0.69 -13.14
CA PHE A 157 11.22 -1.25 -12.27
C PHE A 157 11.41 -0.40 -11.01
N ASN A 158 11.57 -1.06 -9.84
CA ASN A 158 11.82 -0.42 -8.55
C ASN A 158 10.71 0.56 -8.11
N ARG A 159 9.46 0.28 -8.51
CA ARG A 159 8.28 1.05 -8.11
C ARG A 159 7.49 0.31 -7.05
N LEU A 160 7.22 0.98 -5.93
CA LEU A 160 6.22 0.58 -4.94
C LEU A 160 4.90 1.32 -5.23
N THR A 161 3.80 0.58 -5.34
CA THR A 161 2.43 1.12 -5.43
C THR A 161 1.64 0.64 -4.22
N VAL A 162 1.06 1.57 -3.47
CA VAL A 162 0.27 1.29 -2.25
C VAL A 162 -1.13 1.87 -2.41
N PHE A 163 -2.16 1.06 -2.18
CA PHE A 163 -3.54 1.45 -2.42
C PHE A 163 -4.52 0.83 -1.41
N ASP A 164 -5.76 1.32 -1.44
CA ASP A 164 -6.85 0.82 -0.62
C ASP A 164 -7.32 -0.54 -1.17
N PRO A 165 -7.19 -1.65 -0.40
CA PRO A 165 -7.51 -2.99 -0.87
C PRO A 165 -8.99 -3.21 -1.17
N ARG A 166 -9.88 -2.30 -0.73
CA ARG A 166 -11.31 -2.34 -1.03
C ARG A 166 -11.63 -1.90 -2.45
N ARG A 167 -10.76 -1.13 -3.11
CA ARG A 167 -10.99 -0.68 -4.49
C ARG A 167 -10.86 -1.89 -5.43
N PRO A 168 -11.87 -2.16 -6.28
CA PRO A 168 -11.75 -3.18 -7.32
C PRO A 168 -10.53 -2.91 -8.19
N HIS A 169 -9.72 -3.94 -8.40
CA HIS A 169 -8.50 -3.85 -9.18
C HIS A 169 -8.23 -5.13 -9.96
N SER A 170 -7.38 -5.03 -10.98
CA SER A 170 -7.03 -6.12 -11.88
C SER A 170 -5.60 -5.95 -12.40
N VAL A 171 -5.08 -6.97 -13.08
CA VAL A 171 -3.84 -6.91 -13.86
C VAL A 171 -4.17 -7.22 -15.30
N SER A 172 -3.93 -6.26 -16.19
CA SER A 172 -4.16 -6.42 -17.63
C SER A 172 -3.34 -7.58 -18.18
N GLU A 173 -3.87 -8.23 -19.21
CA GLU A 173 -3.25 -9.42 -19.78
C GLU A 173 -1.85 -9.11 -20.35
N VAL A 174 -0.85 -9.89 -19.95
CA VAL A 174 0.50 -9.83 -20.49
C VAL A 174 0.53 -10.57 -21.83
N ARG A 175 1.06 -9.91 -22.88
CA ARG A 175 1.19 -10.48 -24.22
C ARG A 175 2.59 -10.26 -24.80
N GLY A 176 3.17 -11.29 -25.40
CA GLY A 176 4.39 -11.16 -26.22
C GLY A 176 5.63 -11.93 -25.75
N THR A 177 5.68 -12.42 -24.50
CA THR A 177 6.84 -13.21 -24.03
C THR A 177 6.44 -14.44 -23.22
N ASN A 178 7.07 -15.57 -23.51
CA ASN A 178 6.99 -16.79 -22.69
C ASN A 178 8.20 -16.97 -21.78
N ASP A 179 9.24 -16.12 -21.91
CA ASP A 179 10.39 -16.14 -21.02
C ASP A 179 10.02 -15.43 -19.70
N PRO A 180 9.99 -16.12 -18.54
CA PRO A 180 9.68 -15.49 -17.27
C PRO A 180 10.64 -14.36 -16.90
N ARG A 181 11.88 -14.37 -17.42
CA ARG A 181 12.86 -13.29 -17.25
C ARG A 181 12.45 -12.01 -17.97
N GLU A 182 11.66 -12.11 -19.03
CA GLU A 182 11.20 -10.95 -19.78
C GLU A 182 9.79 -10.49 -19.35
N GLY A 183 9.05 -11.32 -18.61
CA GLY A 183 7.69 -11.04 -18.16
C GLY A 183 7.56 -9.96 -17.07
N ARG A 184 6.31 -9.74 -16.63
CA ARG A 184 6.02 -8.88 -15.47
C ARG A 184 6.31 -9.66 -14.19
N LEU A 185 7.15 -9.08 -13.34
CA LEU A 185 7.56 -9.64 -12.06
C LEU A 185 7.27 -8.65 -10.93
N VAL A 186 6.53 -9.09 -9.91
CA VAL A 186 6.18 -8.26 -8.78
C VAL A 186 6.26 -9.00 -7.45
N ILE A 187 6.62 -8.29 -6.39
CA ILE A 187 6.42 -8.70 -5.00
C ILE A 187 5.19 -7.97 -4.48
N HIS A 188 4.28 -8.67 -3.80
CA HIS A 188 3.06 -8.05 -3.26
C HIS A 188 2.67 -8.61 -1.89
N GLY A 189 1.80 -7.87 -1.21
CA GLY A 189 1.27 -8.19 0.11
C GLY A 189 0.46 -7.04 0.68
N TRP A 190 0.21 -7.08 1.99
CA TRP A 190 -0.57 -6.06 2.69
C TRP A 190 0.19 -5.50 3.89
N PHE A 191 0.08 -4.20 4.10
CA PHE A 191 0.42 -3.59 5.37
C PHE A 191 -0.68 -3.88 6.39
N THR A 192 -0.28 -4.19 7.62
CA THR A 192 -1.17 -4.63 8.70
C THR A 192 -0.81 -3.96 10.02
N HIS A 193 -1.62 -4.20 11.05
CA HIS A 193 -1.42 -3.69 12.40
C HIS A 193 -1.27 -2.15 12.43
N PRO A 194 -2.36 -1.41 12.15
CA PRO A 194 -2.32 0.03 12.27
C PRO A 194 -2.02 0.42 13.72
N GLN A 195 -0.88 1.08 13.94
CA GLN A 195 -0.40 1.46 15.25
C GLN A 195 0.45 2.74 15.18
N PRO A 196 0.39 3.62 16.19
CA PRO A 196 1.27 4.78 16.24
C PRO A 196 2.76 4.39 16.22
N PHE A 197 3.53 5.16 15.47
CA PHE A 197 4.99 5.09 15.41
C PHE A 197 5.57 6.48 15.72
N PHE A 198 6.70 6.55 16.41
CA PHE A 198 7.34 7.82 16.71
C PHE A 198 8.86 7.68 16.84
N GLU A 199 9.55 8.77 16.52
CA GLU A 199 11.00 8.92 16.67
C GLU A 199 11.32 10.30 17.24
N GLY A 200 12.26 10.36 18.18
CA GLY A 200 12.69 11.62 18.79
C GLY A 200 12.85 11.53 20.30
N GLY A 201 12.41 12.56 21.01
CA GLY A 201 12.74 12.77 22.43
C GLY A 201 11.76 12.19 23.43
N LEU A 202 10.56 11.81 23.00
CA LEU A 202 9.59 11.19 23.89
C LEU A 202 10.00 9.75 24.17
N THR A 203 9.97 9.36 25.45
CA THR A 203 10.02 7.94 25.81
C THR A 203 8.69 7.26 25.44
N ARG A 204 8.70 5.93 25.37
CA ARG A 204 7.49 5.14 25.11
C ARG A 204 6.34 5.49 26.06
N VAL A 205 6.62 5.64 27.35
CA VAL A 205 5.60 6.00 28.36
C VAL A 205 5.03 7.39 28.09
N GLN A 206 5.88 8.36 27.75
CA GLN A 206 5.43 9.72 27.45
C GLN A 206 4.61 9.80 26.16
N ALA A 207 5.02 9.07 25.13
CA ALA A 207 4.28 8.97 23.87
C ALA A 207 2.90 8.35 24.07
N LEU A 208 2.81 7.24 24.82
CA LEU A 208 1.55 6.57 25.13
C LEU A 208 0.58 7.50 25.88
N ARG A 209 1.04 8.23 26.90
CA ARG A 209 0.18 9.20 27.61
C ARG A 209 -0.43 10.25 26.68
N GLY A 210 0.35 10.81 25.76
CA GLY A 210 -0.19 11.79 24.81
C GLY A 210 -1.10 11.15 23.76
N ILE A 211 -0.82 9.91 23.34
CA ILE A 211 -1.70 9.12 22.48
C ILE A 211 -3.05 8.87 23.17
N ASP A 212 -3.05 8.47 24.44
CA ASP A 212 -4.27 8.25 25.22
C ASP A 212 -5.09 9.54 25.32
N SER A 213 -4.43 10.68 25.58
CA SER A 213 -5.07 12.01 25.57
C SER A 213 -5.65 12.39 24.21
N ILE A 214 -5.03 11.98 23.10
CA ILE A 214 -5.62 12.14 21.76
C ILE A 214 -6.89 11.29 21.67
N TYR A 215 -6.81 10.00 22.01
CA TYR A 215 -7.95 9.07 21.93
C TYR A 215 -9.14 9.54 22.77
N GLU A 216 -8.92 9.99 24.01
CA GLU A 216 -9.96 10.54 24.88
C GLU A 216 -10.74 11.69 24.20
N LYS A 217 -10.03 12.58 23.50
CA LYS A 217 -10.64 13.71 22.80
C LYS A 217 -11.33 13.30 21.50
N VAL A 218 -10.76 12.37 20.72
CA VAL A 218 -11.31 12.00 19.42
C VAL A 218 -12.40 10.94 19.52
N LEU A 219 -12.48 10.16 20.59
CA LEU A 219 -13.46 9.07 20.71
C LEU A 219 -14.92 9.53 20.53
N PRO A 220 -15.39 10.66 21.11
CA PRO A 220 -16.73 11.18 20.82
C PRO A 220 -16.93 11.54 19.34
N LEU A 221 -15.88 12.06 18.68
CA LEU A 221 -15.89 12.38 17.26
C LEU A 221 -16.03 11.10 16.42
N LEU A 222 -15.25 10.06 16.74
CA LEU A 222 -15.31 8.77 16.05
C LEU A 222 -16.72 8.15 16.13
N LYS A 223 -17.38 8.25 17.29
CA LYS A 223 -18.77 7.79 17.46
C LYS A 223 -19.76 8.56 16.58
N ARG A 224 -19.57 9.88 16.42
CA ARG A 224 -20.41 10.72 15.55
C ARG A 224 -20.21 10.34 14.08
N PHE A 225 -18.96 10.16 13.66
CA PHE A 225 -18.57 9.75 12.31
C PHE A 225 -18.52 8.23 12.12
N ARG A 226 -19.34 7.46 12.85
CA ARG A 226 -19.36 5.98 12.76
C ARG A 226 -19.76 5.43 11.39
N HIS A 227 -20.31 6.27 10.52
CA HIS A 227 -20.63 5.93 9.14
C HIS A 227 -19.42 5.98 8.21
N LEU A 228 -18.30 6.54 8.63
CA LEU A 228 -17.04 6.43 7.90
C LEU A 228 -16.45 5.04 8.11
N HIS A 229 -15.80 4.50 7.08
CA HIS A 229 -15.08 3.23 7.13
C HIS A 229 -13.72 3.36 6.45
N GLY A 230 -12.69 2.79 7.08
CA GLY A 230 -11.30 2.79 6.60
C GLY A 230 -10.32 3.37 7.61
N ILE A 231 -9.24 3.96 7.12
CA ILE A 231 -8.17 4.50 7.96
C ILE A 231 -7.77 5.90 7.50
N SER A 232 -7.34 6.72 8.45
CA SER A 232 -6.64 7.97 8.19
C SER A 232 -5.38 8.03 9.03
N THR A 233 -4.27 8.44 8.41
CA THR A 233 -2.97 8.48 9.06
C THR A 233 -2.44 9.90 9.03
N PHE A 234 -1.96 10.36 10.19
CA PHE A 234 -1.48 11.72 10.40
C PHE A 234 0.00 11.72 10.79
N ARG A 235 0.72 12.78 10.43
CA ARG A 235 2.04 13.10 10.96
C ARG A 235 1.95 14.31 11.87
N LEU A 236 2.48 14.16 13.07
CA LEU A 236 2.55 15.19 14.10
C LEU A 236 4.00 15.55 14.35
N LYS A 237 4.33 16.85 14.43
CA LYS A 237 5.62 17.30 14.98
C LYS A 237 5.40 17.86 16.37
N ILE A 238 5.98 17.19 17.36
CA ILE A 238 5.85 17.52 18.77
C ILE A 238 7.15 18.20 19.20
N SER A 239 7.04 19.44 19.67
CA SER A 239 8.19 20.21 20.15
C SER A 239 8.69 19.71 21.51
N ARG A 240 9.87 20.17 21.94
CA ARG A 240 10.47 19.87 23.26
C ARG A 240 9.57 20.26 24.44
N THR A 241 8.69 21.25 24.25
CA THR A 241 7.74 21.67 25.27
C THR A 241 6.52 20.76 25.37
N GLY A 242 6.39 19.78 24.47
CA GLY A 242 5.25 18.87 24.38
C GLY A 242 4.13 19.36 23.46
N LYS A 243 4.20 20.61 22.98
CA LYS A 243 3.18 21.17 22.08
C LYS A 243 3.31 20.59 20.68
N ILE A 244 2.18 20.20 20.08
CA ILE A 244 2.11 19.86 18.66
C ILE A 244 2.22 21.14 17.84
N THR A 245 3.24 21.19 16.99
CA THR A 245 3.61 22.37 16.18
C THR A 245 3.21 22.23 14.71
N ASP A 246 3.06 21.00 14.24
CA ASP A 246 2.70 20.71 12.85
C ASP A 246 1.81 19.46 12.80
N TYR A 247 0.90 19.46 11.83
CA TYR A 247 -0.06 18.40 11.57
C TYR A 247 -0.24 18.24 10.06
N LYS A 248 -0.04 17.01 9.58
CA LYS A 248 -0.22 16.65 8.17
C LYS A 248 -1.02 15.36 8.04
N ILE A 249 -1.96 15.32 7.12
CA ILE A 249 -2.59 14.07 6.68
C ILE A 249 -1.61 13.38 5.72
N LEU A 250 -1.19 12.16 6.03
CA LEU A 250 -0.27 11.38 5.19
C LEU A 250 -1.03 10.59 4.13
N ILE A 251 -2.05 9.86 4.56
CA ILE A 251 -2.91 9.06 3.69
C ILE A 251 -4.28 8.90 4.35
N SER A 252 -5.31 8.78 3.53
CA SER A 252 -6.61 8.33 4.00
C SER A 252 -7.27 7.40 2.99
N THR A 253 -7.94 6.40 3.51
CA THR A 253 -8.88 5.54 2.79
C THR A 253 -10.30 5.75 3.31
N LEU A 254 -10.57 6.77 4.14
CA LEU A 254 -11.93 6.94 4.67
C LEU A 254 -12.93 7.04 3.53
N LYS A 255 -14.05 6.34 3.70
CA LYS A 255 -15.22 6.38 2.82
C LYS A 255 -16.46 6.47 3.65
N SER A 256 -17.37 7.34 3.26
CA SER A 256 -18.70 7.43 3.86
C SER A 256 -19.58 6.27 3.38
N MET A 257 -20.08 5.47 4.32
CA MET A 257 -21.04 4.40 4.04
C MET A 257 -22.49 4.89 4.04
N SER A 258 -22.71 6.15 4.41
CA SER A 258 -24.02 6.80 4.35
C SER A 258 -24.01 8.02 3.44
N ARG A 259 -25.17 8.35 2.89
CA ARG A 259 -25.41 9.62 2.19
C ARG A 259 -25.66 10.80 3.13
N SER A 260 -25.32 10.66 4.42
CA SER A 260 -25.51 11.72 5.42
C SER A 260 -24.64 12.93 5.07
N GLY A 261 -25.12 14.15 5.35
CA GLY A 261 -24.38 15.39 5.07
C GLY A 261 -23.12 15.62 5.92
N GLU A 262 -22.68 14.63 6.70
CA GLU A 262 -21.39 14.63 7.41
C GLU A 262 -20.31 14.01 6.53
N THR A 263 -19.45 14.86 5.98
CA THR A 263 -18.44 14.47 4.99
C THR A 263 -17.07 14.17 5.64
N GLU A 264 -16.22 13.46 4.90
CA GLU A 264 -14.81 13.25 5.27
C GLU A 264 -14.09 14.57 5.56
N GLN A 265 -14.41 15.65 4.83
CA GLN A 265 -13.81 16.97 5.07
C GLN A 265 -14.16 17.54 6.45
N LYS A 266 -15.42 17.40 6.90
CA LYS A 266 -15.83 17.82 8.25
C LYS A 266 -15.08 17.04 9.32
N TYR A 267 -14.93 15.73 9.13
CA TYR A 267 -14.12 14.89 10.01
C TYR A 267 -12.67 15.40 10.13
N PHE A 268 -12.01 15.69 9.01
CA PHE A 268 -10.62 16.15 9.01
C PHE A 268 -10.42 17.49 9.71
N VAL A 269 -11.37 18.44 9.56
CA VAL A 269 -11.31 19.73 10.25
C VAL A 269 -11.41 19.53 11.77
N GLU A 270 -12.37 18.72 12.23
CA GLU A 270 -12.60 18.53 13.67
C GLU A 270 -11.50 17.69 14.33
N VAL A 271 -11.04 16.62 13.67
CA VAL A 271 -9.97 15.78 14.23
C VAL A 271 -8.67 16.56 14.34
N LYS A 272 -8.34 17.42 13.36
CA LYS A 272 -7.18 18.31 13.43
C LYS A 272 -7.27 19.21 14.65
N ARG A 273 -8.43 19.86 14.87
CA ARG A 273 -8.64 20.75 16.02
C ARG A 273 -8.44 20.01 17.34
N LEU A 274 -8.99 18.80 17.47
CA LEU A 274 -8.87 18.00 18.69
C LEU A 274 -7.44 17.52 18.93
N ILE A 275 -6.77 16.98 17.91
CA ILE A 275 -5.39 16.51 18.02
C ILE A 275 -4.47 17.68 18.40
N MET A 276 -4.55 18.81 17.70
CA MET A 276 -3.70 19.99 17.95
C MET A 276 -3.89 20.60 19.34
N SER A 277 -4.98 20.27 20.05
CA SER A 277 -5.23 20.74 21.42
C SER A 277 -4.52 19.90 22.50
N VAL A 278 -3.92 18.76 22.14
CA VAL A 278 -3.20 17.90 23.07
C VAL A 278 -1.78 18.41 23.28
N ASN A 279 -1.32 18.36 24.54
CA ASN A 279 0.08 18.57 24.90
C ASN A 279 0.66 17.25 25.40
N PHE A 280 1.80 16.87 24.82
CA PHE A 280 2.62 15.76 25.30
C PHE A 280 3.47 16.19 26.50
N PRO A 281 4.05 15.25 27.25
CA PRO A 281 5.10 15.57 28.21
C PRO A 281 6.31 16.26 27.54
N LYS A 282 7.04 17.08 28.30
CA LYS A 282 8.29 17.70 27.83
C LYS A 282 9.35 16.62 27.53
N SER A 283 10.20 16.89 26.54
CA SER A 283 11.28 16.02 26.10
C SER A 283 12.58 16.77 25.82
N ASN A 284 13.69 16.05 25.78
CA ASN A 284 15.01 16.61 25.51
C ASN A 284 15.19 17.06 24.04
N GLN A 285 14.45 16.48 23.11
CA GLN A 285 14.43 16.83 21.68
C GLN A 285 13.01 16.74 21.10
N ALA A 286 12.80 17.28 19.91
CA ALA A 286 11.51 17.18 19.21
C ALA A 286 11.21 15.71 18.82
N THR A 287 9.93 15.40 18.63
CA THR A 287 9.45 14.07 18.24
C THR A 287 8.59 14.18 16.99
N THR A 288 8.80 13.29 16.04
CA THR A 288 7.87 13.07 14.92
C THR A 288 7.05 11.83 15.23
N MET A 289 5.72 11.92 15.10
CA MET A 289 4.81 10.80 15.33
C MET A 289 3.92 10.59 14.10
N THR A 290 3.85 9.35 13.63
CA THR A 290 2.85 8.88 12.68
C THR A 290 1.73 8.20 13.45
N PHE A 291 0.51 8.69 13.30
CA PHE A 291 -0.63 8.33 14.13
C PHE A 291 -1.83 7.91 13.24
N PRO A 292 -2.18 6.62 13.21
CA PRO A 292 -3.37 6.14 12.51
C PRO A 292 -4.64 6.22 13.37
N LEU A 293 -5.75 6.64 12.75
CA LEU A 293 -7.11 6.50 13.28
C LEU A 293 -7.92 5.62 12.34
N VAL A 294 -8.61 4.65 12.92
CA VAL A 294 -9.19 3.52 12.22
C VAL A 294 -10.69 3.44 12.49
N PHE A 295 -11.46 3.14 11.45
CA PHE A 295 -12.91 3.02 11.45
C PHE A 295 -13.28 1.68 10.81
N TRP A 296 -13.67 0.71 11.65
CA TRP A 296 -14.19 -0.59 11.25
C TRP A 296 -15.58 -0.81 11.87
#